data_AF-A0A519SEW6-F1
#
_entry.id   AF-A0A519SEW6-F1
#
_cell.length_a   1.000
_cell.length_b   1.000
_cell.length_c   1.000
_cell.angle_alpha   90.00
_cell.angle_beta   90.00
_cell.angle_gamma   90.00
#
_symmetry.space_group_name_H-M   'P 1'
#
loop_
_entity.id
_entity.type
_entity.pdbx_description
1 polymer ?
#
loop_
_entity_poly.entity_id
_entity_poly.type
_entity_poly.pdbx_seq_one_letter_code
_entity_poly.pdbx_strand_id
1 'polypeptide(L)' 'MSTTKRIVEIRSYSIGELSKLYDQSVKTMNRWLRPHGNTIGKREGRYYTVKQIHQIFEILGLPKDYDEAA' A
#
# COMPACT_ATOMS: atom_id res chain seq x y z
N MET A 1 -25.17 -9.75 -1.67
CA MET A 1 -23.88 -9.43 -2.34
C MET A 1 -22.82 -10.31 -1.72
N SER A 2 -22.12 -11.13 -2.51
CA SER A 2 -21.11 -12.06 -2.00
C SER A 2 -19.82 -11.30 -1.71
N THR A 3 -19.48 -11.10 -0.44
CA THR A 3 -18.25 -10.42 -0.03
C THR A 3 -17.08 -11.40 -0.16
N THR A 4 -16.47 -11.48 -1.34
CA THR A 4 -15.24 -12.26 -1.54
C THR A 4 -14.09 -11.54 -0.84
N LYS A 5 -13.75 -11.99 0.38
CA LYS A 5 -12.58 -11.49 1.12
C LYS A 5 -11.31 -11.77 0.34
N ARG A 6 -10.50 -10.73 0.12
CA ARG A 6 -9.17 -10.85 -0.50
C ARG A 6 -8.11 -10.75 0.58
N ILE A 7 -7.05 -11.54 0.46
CA ILE A 7 -5.93 -11.52 1.40
C ILE A 7 -4.86 -10.57 0.83
N VAL A 8 -4.36 -9.60 1.60
CA VAL A 8 -3.15 -8.84 1.21
C VAL A 8 -1.92 -9.59 1.68
N GLU A 9 -1.04 -9.95 0.74
CA GLU A 9 0.30 -10.45 1.07
C GLU A 9 1.26 -9.29 1.32
N ILE A 10 2.03 -9.35 2.41
CA ILE A 10 3.04 -8.32 2.68
C ILE A 10 4.30 -8.64 1.85
N ARG A 11 4.42 -7.96 0.72
CA ARG A 11 5.55 -8.06 -0.22
C ARG A 11 5.96 -6.68 -0.72
N SER A 12 7.05 -6.61 -1.50
CA SER A 12 7.41 -5.36 -2.17
C SER A 12 6.35 -4.98 -3.20
N TYR A 13 5.85 -3.75 -3.12
CA TYR A 13 4.91 -3.22 -4.11
C TYR A 13 5.51 -2.02 -4.84
N SER A 14 5.24 -1.94 -6.14
CA SER A 14 5.39 -0.70 -6.87
C SER A 14 4.26 0.27 -6.51
N ILE A 15 4.47 1.56 -6.80
CA ILE A 15 3.42 2.57 -6.60
C ILE A 15 2.12 2.26 -7.38
N GLY A 16 2.24 1.60 -8.53
CA GLY A 16 1.10 1.24 -9.37
C GLY A 16 0.32 0.03 -8.84
N GLU A 17 1.00 -0.96 -8.27
CA GLU A 17 0.32 -2.07 -7.59
C GLU A 17 -0.32 -1.59 -6.29
N LEU A 18 0.38 -0.75 -5.53
CA LEU A 18 -0.15 -0.15 -4.31
C LEU A 18 -1.38 0.70 -4.61
N SER A 19 -1.36 1.51 -5.68
CA SER A 19 -2.54 2.32 -6.03
C SER A 19 -3.74 1.45 -6.40
N LYS A 20 -3.53 0.34 -7.12
CA LYS A 20 -4.58 -0.64 -7.43
C LYS A 20 -5.12 -1.33 -6.19
N LEU A 21 -4.27 -1.61 -5.19
CA LEU A 21 -4.68 -2.22 -3.93
C LEU A 21 -5.74 -1.37 -3.20
N TYR A 22 -5.58 -0.04 -3.25
CA TYR A 22 -6.49 0.94 -2.63
C TYR A 22 -7.59 1.45 -3.57
N ASP A 23 -7.70 0.90 -4.79
CA ASP A 23 -8.59 1.39 -5.85
C ASP A 23 -8.44 2.89 -6.12
N GLN A 24 -7.19 3.36 -6.20
CA GLN A 24 -6.84 4.76 -6.42
C GLN A 24 -5.89 4.92 -7.61
N SER A 25 -5.83 6.16 -8.14
CA SER A 25 -4.84 6.52 -9.15
C SER A 25 -3.43 6.63 -8.55
N VAL A 26 -2.40 6.39 -9.36
CA VAL A 26 -0.99 6.60 -8.97
C VAL A 26 -0.75 8.03 -8.48
N LYS A 27 -1.42 9.02 -9.08
CA LYS A 27 -1.32 10.42 -8.66
C LYS A 27 -1.88 10.62 -7.24
N THR A 28 -3.04 10.03 -6.95
CA THR A 28 -3.65 10.05 -5.62
C THR A 28 -2.76 9.36 -4.60
N MET A 29 -2.24 8.17 -4.93
CA MET A 29 -1.37 7.41 -4.02
C MET A 29 -0.09 8.19 -3.69
N ASN A 30 0.57 8.80 -4.69
CA ASN A 30 1.73 9.66 -4.41
C ASN A 30 1.37 10.86 -3.52
N ARG A 31 0.19 11.45 -3.68
CA ARG A 31 -0.29 12.54 -2.82
C ARG A 31 -0.50 12.08 -1.38
N TRP A 32 -1.01 10.87 -1.17
CA TRP A 32 -1.19 10.28 0.17
C TRP A 32 0.14 9.95 0.84
N LEU A 33 1.12 9.45 0.09
CA LEU A 33 2.42 9.06 0.65
C LEU A 33 3.37 10.25 0.88
N ARG A 34 3.21 11.35 0.13
CA ARG A 34 4.12 12.52 0.19
C ARG A 34 4.27 13.12 1.61
N PRO A 35 3.22 13.33 2.41
CA PRO A 35 3.35 13.84 3.79
C PRO A 35 4.14 12.90 4.71
N HIS A 36 4.15 11.60 4.40
CA HIS A 36 4.78 10.56 5.23
C HIS A 36 6.13 10.09 4.69
N GLY A 37 6.69 10.80 3.70
CA GLY A 37 7.95 10.43 3.05
C GLY A 37 9.15 10.36 4.00
N ASN A 38 9.14 11.11 5.10
CA ASN A 38 10.19 11.03 6.12
C ASN A 38 10.13 9.73 6.93
N THR A 39 8.93 9.20 7.17
CA THR A 39 8.72 7.95 7.90
C THR A 39 9.00 6.75 6.99
N ILE A 40 8.40 6.75 5.80
CA ILE A 40 8.49 5.66 4.82
C ILE A 40 9.88 5.58 4.20
N GLY A 41 10.54 6.73 4.00
CA GLY A 41 11.81 6.82 3.31
C GLY A 41 11.70 6.79 1.79
N LYS A 42 12.85 6.70 1.13
CA LYS A 42 12.95 6.70 -0.35
C LYS A 42 12.65 5.32 -0.91
N ARG A 43 12.06 5.28 -2.11
CA ARG A 43 11.86 4.02 -2.85
C ARG A 43 13.20 3.46 -3.32
N GLU A 44 13.31 2.13 -3.30
CA GLU A 44 14.43 1.41 -3.91
C GLU A 44 14.07 1.09 -5.37
N GLY A 45 14.53 1.96 -6.28
CA GLY A 45 14.15 1.92 -7.68
C GLY A 45 12.64 2.16 -7.89
N ARG A 46 11.93 1.15 -8.39
CA ARG A 46 10.48 1.24 -8.68
C ARG A 46 9.58 0.76 -7.54
N TYR A 47 10.17 0.13 -6.51
CA TYR A 47 9.44 -0.60 -5.48
C TYR A 47 9.64 0.04 -4.11
N TYR A 48 8.63 -0.14 -3.26
CA TYR A 48 8.76 -0.03 -1.82
C TYR A 48 9.21 -1.38 -1.27
N THR A 49 10.14 -1.36 -0.33
CA THR A 49 10.57 -2.57 0.38
C THR A 49 9.45 -3.08 1.30
N VAL A 50 9.55 -4.34 1.72
CA VAL A 50 8.55 -4.95 2.63
C VAL A 50 8.35 -4.11 3.89
N LYS A 51 9.43 -3.60 4.48
CA LYS A 51 9.37 -2.72 5.66
C LYS A 51 8.62 -1.41 5.39
N GLN A 52 8.78 -0.83 4.20
CA GLN A 52 8.06 0.38 3.81
C GLN A 52 6.57 0.10 3.60
N ILE A 53 6.24 -1.07 3.07
CA ILE A 53 4.86 -1.49 2.88
C ILE A 53 4.15 -1.70 4.21
N HIS A 54 4.79 -2.32 5.21
CA HIS A 54 4.26 -2.38 6.57
C HIS A 54 3.91 -0.99 7.10
N GLN A 55 4.86 -0.05 7.03
CA GLN A 55 4.62 1.32 7.50
C GLN A 55 3.49 2.02 6.73
N ILE A 56 3.40 1.79 5.41
CA ILE A 56 2.32 2.34 4.59
C ILE A 56 0.96 1.80 5.07
N PHE A 57 0.85 0.51 5.35
CA PHE A 57 -0.37 -0.10 5.85
C PHE A 57 -0.72 0.36 7.26
N GLU A 58 0.28 0.57 8.13
CA GLU A 58 0.05 1.17 9.46
C GLU A 58 -0.47 2.62 9.37
N ILE A 59 0.04 3.41 8.43
CA ILE A 59 -0.31 4.83 8.29
C ILE A 59 -1.67 5.02 7.58
N LEU A 60 -1.90 4.29 6.49
CA LEU A 60 -3.10 4.45 5.65
C LEU A 60 -4.25 3.51 6.05
N GLY A 61 -3.96 2.49 6.86
CA GLY A 61 -4.85 1.36 7.11
C GLY A 61 -4.88 0.37 5.95
N LEU A 62 -5.46 -0.81 6.18
CA LEU A 62 -5.72 -1.79 5.14
C LEU A 62 -6.88 -1.32 4.24
N PRO A 63 -6.82 -1.57 2.92
CA PRO A 63 -7.95 -1.30 2.05
C PRO A 63 -9.16 -2.15 2.46
N LYS A 64 -10.37 -1.56 2.43
CA LYS A 64 -11.62 -2.14 2.95
C LYS A 64 -11.96 -3.54 2.46
N ASP A 65 -11.48 -3.92 1.29
CA ASP A 65 -11.77 -5.21 0.66
C ASP A 65 -10.81 -6.33 1.09
N TYR A 66 -9.86 -6.03 1.98
CA TYR A 66 -8.86 -6.99 2.39
C TYR A 66 -8.73 -7.16 3.91
N ASP A 67 -8.48 -8.40 4.30
CA ASP A 67 -8.05 -8.79 5.65
C ASP A 67 -6.54 -9.12 5.64
N GLU A 68 -5.91 -8.96 6.81
CA GLU A 68 -4.51 -9.34 7.03
C GLU A 68 -4.33 -10.86 6.82
N ALA A 69 -3.28 -11.27 6.11
CA ALA A 69 -2.91 -12.69 6.03
C ALA A 69 -2.40 -13.14 7.40
N ALA A 70 -3.22 -13.93 8.12
CA ALA A 70 -2.86 -14.56 9.38
C ALA A 70 -1.79 -15.65 9.20
#